data_AF-A0A6P0IUM2-F1
#
_entry.id   AF-A0A6P0IUM2-F1
#
_cell.length_a   1.000
_cell.length_b   1.000
_cell.length_c   1.000
_cell.angle_alpha   90.00
_cell.angle_beta   90.00
_cell.angle_gamma   90.00
#
_symmetry.space_group_name_H-M   'P 1'
#
loop_
_entity.id
_entity.type
_entity.pdbx_description
1 polymer ?
#
loop_
_entity_poly.entity_id
_entity_poly.type
_entity_poly.pdbx_seq_one_letter_code
_entity_poly.pdbx_strand_id
1 'polypeptide(L)'
;MDSFHMYSCSFHVHGDYEIDADDEASAESGLITITYGYSRDNRPDLKQFILDLMCSGDGDIPLYLRVADGNEVDERHVWKTDR
;
A
#
# COMPACT_ATOMS: atom_id res chain seq x y z
N MET A 1 2.03 12.58 25.36
CA MET A 1 2.67 12.60 24.03
C MET A 1 1.81 11.72 23.16
N ASP A 2 1.22 12.27 22.11
CA ASP A 2 0.54 11.46 21.09
C ASP A 2 1.59 10.55 20.45
N SER A 3 1.43 9.24 20.65
CA SER A 3 2.24 8.22 20.00
C SER A 3 1.43 7.61 18.86
N PHE A 4 2.09 7.15 17.81
CA PHE A 4 1.45 6.55 16.65
C PHE A 4 2.07 5.20 16.36
N HIS A 5 1.25 4.20 16.07
CA HIS A 5 1.69 2.90 15.59
C HIS A 5 1.51 2.83 14.08
N MET A 6 2.58 2.48 13.35
CA MET A 6 2.51 2.22 11.91
C MET A 6 2.59 0.72 11.66
N TYR A 7 1.64 0.24 10.88
CA TYR A 7 1.55 -1.14 10.41
C TYR A 7 1.64 -1.14 8.89
N SER A 8 2.35 -2.11 8.32
CA SER A 8 2.44 -2.32 6.88
C SER A 8 2.24 -3.79 6.57
N CYS A 9 1.28 -4.09 5.71
CA CYS A 9 0.85 -5.44 5.34
C CYS A 9 0.87 -5.59 3.82
N SER A 10 1.53 -6.64 3.32
CA SER A 10 1.49 -7.02 1.90
C SER A 10 0.39 -8.05 1.65
N PHE A 11 -0.34 -7.91 0.56
CA PHE A 11 -1.33 -8.88 0.10
C PHE A 11 -0.87 -9.53 -1.21
N HIS A 12 -1.13 -10.83 -1.35
CA HIS A 12 -0.87 -11.58 -2.56
C HIS A 12 -2.18 -11.98 -3.23
N VAL A 13 -2.24 -11.82 -4.54
CA VAL A 13 -3.43 -12.12 -5.34
C VAL A 13 -3.06 -12.96 -6.56
N HIS A 14 -4.03 -13.74 -7.05
CA HIS A 14 -3.86 -14.60 -8.22
C HIS A 14 -5.07 -14.48 -9.15
N GLY A 15 -4.83 -14.62 -10.45
CA GLY A 15 -5.85 -14.47 -11.49
C GLY A 15 -5.36 -13.56 -12.62
N ASP A 16 -6.03 -13.63 -13.76
CA ASP A 16 -5.60 -12.88 -14.95
C ASP A 16 -5.90 -11.38 -14.85
N TYR A 17 -6.89 -10.96 -14.05
CA TYR A 17 -7.30 -9.55 -13.87
C TYR A 17 -7.17 -8.76 -15.18
N GLU A 18 -8.06 -9.06 -16.13
CA GLU A 18 -8.08 -8.37 -17.41
C GLU A 18 -8.25 -6.87 -17.16
N ILE A 19 -7.28 -6.09 -17.61
CA ILE A 19 -7.34 -4.63 -17.57
C ILE A 19 -8.00 -4.23 -18.88
N ASP A 20 -9.19 -3.62 -18.82
CA ASP A 20 -9.82 -3.09 -20.01
C ASP A 20 -8.95 -1.94 -20.56
N ALA A 21 -8.90 -1.76 -21.88
CA ALA A 21 -8.04 -0.73 -22.48
C ALA A 21 -8.40 0.71 -22.03
N ASP A 22 -9.61 0.92 -21.51
CA ASP A 22 -10.03 2.15 -20.83
C ASP A 22 -9.35 2.31 -19.45
N ASP A 23 -9.10 1.22 -18.71
CA ASP A 23 -8.38 1.24 -17.42
C ASP A 23 -6.88 1.56 -17.59
N GLU A 24 -6.25 1.19 -18.71
CA GLU A 24 -4.87 1.61 -19.02
C GLU A 24 -4.77 3.11 -19.33
N ALA A 25 -5.83 3.70 -19.92
CA ALA A 25 -5.92 5.14 -20.17
C ALA A 25 -6.32 5.93 -18.90
N SER A 26 -7.06 5.27 -18.01
CA SER A 26 -7.31 5.60 -16.60
C SER A 26 -6.11 5.27 -15.69
N ALA A 27 -4.88 5.38 -16.19
CA ALA A 27 -3.73 5.75 -15.36
C ALA A 27 -3.87 7.18 -14.79
N GLU A 28 -5.10 7.56 -14.43
CA GLU A 28 -5.47 8.74 -13.70
C GLU A 28 -4.85 8.62 -12.30
N SER A 29 -4.05 9.64 -11.98
CA SER A 29 -3.24 9.73 -10.78
C SER A 29 -4.08 9.47 -9.52
N GLY A 30 -4.03 8.24 -8.99
CA GLY A 30 -4.79 7.86 -7.79
C GLY A 30 -5.08 6.37 -7.62
N LEU A 31 -4.96 5.56 -8.69
CA LEU A 31 -5.08 4.10 -8.61
C LEU A 31 -3.74 3.41 -8.32
N ILE A 32 -3.80 2.26 -7.66
CA ILE A 32 -2.62 1.41 -7.39
C ILE A 32 -2.39 0.41 -8.53
N THR A 33 -1.13 0.10 -8.78
CA THR A 33 -0.71 -0.96 -9.69
C THR A 33 -0.49 -2.25 -8.90
N ILE A 34 -1.36 -3.24 -9.15
CA ILE A 34 -1.17 -4.61 -8.66
C ILE A 34 -0.08 -5.26 -9.52
N THR A 35 1.10 -5.50 -8.93
CA THR A 35 2.30 -5.88 -9.69
C THR A 35 3.09 -7.00 -9.02
N TYR A 36 3.99 -7.63 -9.77
CA TYR A 36 4.97 -8.58 -9.24
C TYR A 36 6.13 -7.82 -8.58
N GLY A 37 6.83 -8.45 -7.64
CA GLY A 37 7.95 -7.81 -6.96
C GLY A 37 8.52 -8.58 -5.79
N TYR A 38 9.19 -7.85 -4.90
CA TYR A 38 9.72 -8.41 -3.66
C TYR A 38 8.57 -8.80 -2.71
N SER A 39 8.45 -10.08 -2.41
CA SER A 39 7.48 -10.63 -1.45
C SER A 39 8.19 -11.05 -0.17
N ARG A 40 7.76 -10.52 0.98
CA ARG A 40 8.26 -10.96 2.31
C ARG A 40 7.90 -12.42 2.60
N ASP A 41 6.82 -12.92 2.01
CA ASP A 41 6.36 -14.30 2.13
C ASP A 41 7.05 -15.26 1.14
N ASN A 42 8.09 -14.79 0.43
CA ASN A 42 8.84 -15.54 -0.59
C ASN A 42 7.95 -16.06 -1.74
N ARG A 43 6.94 -15.28 -2.14
CA ARG A 43 6.03 -15.57 -3.26
C ARG A 43 6.17 -14.54 -4.40
N PRO A 44 7.35 -14.43 -5.04
CA PRO A 44 7.55 -13.52 -6.17
C PRO A 44 6.73 -13.92 -7.41
N ASP A 45 6.16 -15.13 -7.41
CA ASP A 45 5.27 -15.66 -8.45
C ASP A 45 3.85 -15.06 -8.40
N LEU A 46 3.49 -14.34 -7.33
CA LEU A 46 2.18 -13.74 -7.18
C LEU A 46 2.24 -12.22 -7.35
N LYS A 47 1.18 -11.67 -7.94
CA LYS A 47 0.96 -10.23 -7.94
C LYS A 47 0.65 -9.77 -6.50
N GLN A 48 1.00 -8.54 -6.17
CA GLN A 48 0.86 -8.01 -4.82
C GLN A 48 0.51 -6.52 -4.79
N PHE A 49 0.04 -6.07 -3.63
CA PHE A 49 -0.14 -4.67 -3.24
C PHE A 49 0.11 -4.52 -1.73
N ILE A 50 0.33 -3.29 -1.27
CA ILE A 50 0.69 -2.99 0.13
C ILE A 50 -0.40 -2.13 0.76
N LEU A 51 -0.68 -2.36 2.05
CA LEU A 51 -1.53 -1.52 2.87
C LEU A 51 -0.74 -0.99 4.06
N ASP A 52 -0.68 0.33 4.18
CA ASP A 52 -0.11 1.01 5.34
C ASP A 52 -1.23 1.61 6.18
N LEU A 53 -1.18 1.38 7.49
CA LEU A 53 -2.16 1.82 8.47
C LEU A 53 -1.44 2.51 9.63
N MET A 54 -1.86 3.73 9.98
CA MET A 54 -1.42 4.41 11.20
C MET A 54 -2.57 4.45 12.21
N CYS A 55 -2.28 4.08 13.45
CA CYS A 55 -3.22 4.14 14.56
C CYS A 55 -2.72 5.06 15.69
N SER A 56 -3.65 5.69 16.41
CA SER A 56 -3.37 6.36 17.68
C SER A 56 -2.81 5.34 18.68
N GLY A 57 -1.70 5.66 19.35
CA GLY A 57 -1.11 4.78 20.35
C GLY A 57 -1.94 4.68 21.64
N ASP A 58 -2.90 5.58 21.85
CA ASP A 58 -3.84 5.55 22.99
C ASP A 58 -5.22 5.06 22.53
N GLY A 59 -5.32 3.76 22.25
CA GLY A 59 -6.57 3.09 21.89
C GLY A 59 -6.63 2.50 20.48
N ASP A 60 -5.51 2.49 19.75
CA ASP A 60 -5.35 1.88 18.41
C ASP A 60 -6.42 2.32 17.39
N ILE A 61 -6.90 3.56 17.53
CA ILE A 61 -7.86 4.14 16.59
C ILE A 61 -7.17 4.44 15.26
N PRO A 62 -7.65 3.92 14.12
CA PRO A 62 -7.05 4.18 12.81
C PRO A 62 -7.22 5.65 12.41
N LEU A 63 -6.11 6.29 12.07
CA LEU A 63 -6.05 7.72 11.69
C LEU A 63 -5.67 7.92 10.22
N TYR A 64 -4.98 6.95 9.63
CA TYR A 64 -4.52 7.02 8.25
C TYR A 64 -4.47 5.63 7.62
N LEU A 65 -4.91 5.54 6.36
CA LEU A 65 -4.82 4.34 5.55
C LEU A 65 -4.31 4.71 4.16
N ARG A 66 -3.31 3.96 3.69
CA ARG A 66 -2.77 4.04 2.33
C ARG A 66 -2.81 2.67 1.71
N VAL A 67 -3.12 2.64 0.42
CA VAL A 67 -2.84 1.48 -0.42
C VAL A 67 -1.74 1.89 -1.40
N ALA A 68 -0.73 1.05 -1.53
CA ALA A 68 0.44 1.30 -2.35
C ALA A 68 0.67 0.13 -3.32
N ASP A 69 1.43 0.40 -4.36
CA ASP A 69 1.80 -0.58 -5.37
C ASP A 69 2.59 -1.74 -4.74
N GLY A 70 2.43 -2.93 -5.32
CA GLY A 70 3.03 -4.16 -4.80
C GLY A 70 4.56 -4.18 -4.71
N ASN A 71 5.24 -3.25 -5.37
CA ASN A 71 6.69 -3.17 -5.38
C ASN A 71 7.17 -1.72 -5.17
N GLU A 72 6.37 -0.91 -4.47
CA GLU A 72 6.79 0.42 -4.04
C GLU A 72 8.03 0.29 -3.15
N VAL A 73 9.05 1.09 -3.43
CA VAL A 73 10.24 1.19 -2.57
C VAL A 73 9.85 1.99 -1.33
N ASP A 74 10.44 1.66 -0.18
CA ASP A 74 10.26 2.45 1.05
C ASP A 74 10.79 3.88 0.82
N GLU A 75 9.89 4.76 0.38
CA GLU A 75 10.14 6.18 0.30
C GLU A 75 9.69 6.79 1.63
N ARG A 76 10.52 7.67 2.18
CA ARG A 76 10.17 8.37 3.42
C ARG A 76 9.03 9.34 3.13
N HIS A 77 7.79 8.86 3.26
CA HIS A 77 6.59 9.69 3.29
C HIS A 77 6.62 10.51 4.59
N VAL A 78 7.22 11.72 4.50
CA VAL A 78 7.38 12.59 5.66
C VAL A 78 6.03 13.22 5.99
N TRP A 79 5.40 12.69 7.05
CA TRP A 79 4.31 13.35 7.77
C TRP A 79 4.87 14.61 8.44
N LYS A 80 4.72 15.78 7.82
CA LYS A 80 5.00 17.04 8.51
C LYS A 80 3.87 17.30 9.50
N THR A 81 4.20 17.23 10.78
CA THR A 81 3.42 17.94 11.81
C THR A 81 3.69 19.42 11.63
N ASP A 82 2.66 20.18 11.25
CA ASP A 82 2.68 21.64 11.40
C ASP A 82 2.60 21.93 12.91
N ARG A 83 3.71 22.38 13.49
CA ARG A 83 3.78 22.92 14.85
C ARG A 83 4.35 24.32 14.79
#